data_AF-A0A7C9A7E5-F1
#
_entry.id   AF-A0A7C9A7E5-F1
#
_cell.length_a   1.000
_cell.length_b   1.000
_cell.length_c   1.000
_cell.angle_alpha   90.00
_cell.angle_beta   90.00
_cell.angle_gamma   90.00
#
_symmetry.space_group_name_H-M   'P 1'
#
loop_
_entity.id
_entity.type
_entity.pdbx_description
1 polymer ?
#
loop_
_entity_poly.entity_id
_entity_poly.type
_entity_poly.pdbx_seq_one_letter_code
_entity_poly.pdbx_strand_id
1 'polypeptide(L)'
;LVVLNLSHNNLSGEIPTVIGNFTSLSVLILKGNQFNSSIPIELCRLNELGILDLSDNRLSGPIPSCLRNMAFEGNEGLTDFVSFEGGQNQMVGNMQNQYDDQYDEG
;
A
#
# COMPACT_ATOMS: atom_id res chain seq x y z
N LEU A 1 12.39 -11.38 9.75
CA LEU A 1 11.16 -10.93 9.09
C LEU A 1 10.13 -10.59 10.17
N VAL A 2 9.70 -9.34 10.27
CA VAL A 2 8.62 -8.92 11.19
C VAL A 2 7.46 -8.38 10.35
N VAL A 3 6.27 -8.95 10.54
CA VAL A 3 5.09 -8.67 9.71
C VAL A 3 3.97 -8.11 10.59
N LEU A 4 3.40 -6.98 10.19
CA LEU A 4 2.15 -6.46 10.73
C LEU A 4 1.09 -6.44 9.62
N ASN A 5 0.15 -7.37 9.71
CA ASN A 5 -0.99 -7.42 8.79
C ASN A 5 -2.29 -7.12 9.56
N LEU A 6 -2.92 -6.01 9.22
CA LEU A 6 -4.21 -5.55 9.74
C LEU A 6 -5.24 -5.38 8.62
N SER A 7 -5.03 -6.05 7.48
CA SER A 7 -5.90 -5.91 6.31
C SER A 7 -7.33 -6.35 6.58
N HIS A 8 -8.28 -5.80 5.81
CA HIS A 8 -9.70 -6.16 5.83
C HIS A 8 -10.36 -6.05 7.21
N ASN A 9 -10.14 -4.92 7.87
CA ASN A 9 -10.76 -4.57 9.14
C ASN A 9 -11.58 -3.27 9.01
N ASN A 10 -12.26 -2.92 10.10
CA ASN A 10 -13.00 -1.65 10.21
C ASN A 10 -12.18 -0.57 10.92
N LEU A 11 -10.84 -0.60 10.82
CA LEU A 11 -10.00 0.44 11.43
C LEU A 11 -10.22 1.76 10.70
N SER A 12 -10.34 2.85 11.45
CA SER A 12 -10.67 4.17 10.91
C SER A 12 -9.88 5.27 11.62
N GLY A 13 -9.95 6.49 11.07
CA GLY A 13 -9.14 7.62 11.51
C GLY A 13 -7.82 7.69 10.74
N GLU A 14 -6.84 8.37 11.31
CA GLU A 14 -5.51 8.52 10.70
C GLU A 14 -4.63 7.32 11.01
N ILE A 15 -3.62 7.07 10.17
CA ILE A 15 -2.57 6.08 10.47
C ILE A 15 -1.76 6.60 11.67
N PRO A 16 -1.68 5.86 12.79
CA PRO A 16 -0.95 6.32 13.96
C PRO A 16 0.55 6.49 13.70
N THR A 17 1.10 7.66 14.04
CA THR A 17 2.53 7.97 13.88
C THR A 17 3.44 7.02 14.66
N VAL A 18 2.92 6.40 15.74
CA VAL A 18 3.62 5.38 16.54
C VAL A 18 4.05 4.16 15.72
N ILE A 19 3.41 3.89 14.57
CA ILE A 19 3.84 2.81 13.67
C ILE A 19 5.29 3.01 13.22
N GLY A 20 5.74 4.26 13.05
CA GLY A 20 7.12 4.59 12.70
C GLY A 20 8.17 4.22 13.76
N ASN A 21 7.77 3.81 14.97
CA ASN A 21 8.69 3.34 16.00
C ASN A 21 9.03 1.85 15.86
N PHE A 22 8.30 1.09 15.05
CA PHE A 22 8.56 -0.33 14.83
C PHE A 22 9.62 -0.54 13.75
N THR A 23 10.83 -0.02 13.99
CA THR A 23 11.91 0.05 12.99
C THR A 23 12.37 -1.30 12.42
N SER A 24 12.04 -2.41 13.10
CA SER A 24 12.30 -3.78 12.62
C SER A 24 11.21 -4.35 11.71
N LEU A 25 10.11 -3.61 11.44
CA LEU A 25 9.06 -4.05 10.53
C LEU A 25 9.60 -4.25 9.12
N SER A 26 9.33 -5.43 8.57
CA SER A 26 9.67 -5.79 7.19
C SER A 26 8.46 -5.70 6.26
N VAL A 27 7.26 -5.91 6.79
CA VAL A 27 6.00 -5.90 6.03
C VAL A 27 4.93 -5.20 6.85
N LEU A 28 4.26 -4.22 6.23
CA LEU A 28 3.11 -3.51 6.79
C LEU A 28 1.94 -3.56 5.79
N ILE A 29 0.85 -4.22 6.17
CA ILE A 29 -0.36 -4.33 5.35
C ILE A 29 -1.54 -3.74 6.13
N LEU A 30 -2.04 -2.59 5.64
CA LEU A 30 -3.23 -1.89 6.16
C LEU A 30 -4.39 -1.90 5.16
N LYS A 31 -4.27 -2.68 4.08
CA LYS A 31 -5.25 -2.79 3.00
C LYS A 31 -6.69 -2.97 3.48
N GLY A 32 -7.65 -2.35 2.82
CA GLY A 32 -9.07 -2.65 3.04
C GLY A 32 -9.57 -2.22 4.41
N ASN A 33 -9.17 -1.01 4.83
CA ASN A 33 -9.61 -0.36 6.05
C ASN A 33 -10.28 0.99 5.70
N GLN A 34 -10.54 1.81 6.72
CA GLN A 34 -11.15 3.13 6.57
C GLN A 34 -10.17 4.23 7.03
N PHE A 35 -8.86 4.00 6.92
CA PHE A 35 -7.86 5.01 7.22
C PHE A 35 -8.02 6.20 6.26
N ASN A 36 -7.91 7.40 6.80
CA ASN A 36 -8.09 8.66 6.08
C ASN A 36 -6.93 9.62 6.37
N SER A 37 -7.00 10.83 5.83
CA SER A 37 -5.93 11.85 5.92
C SER A 37 -4.66 11.40 5.17
N SER A 38 -3.52 12.00 5.50
CA SER A 38 -2.24 11.75 4.84
C SER A 38 -1.47 10.57 5.42
N ILE A 39 -0.52 10.06 4.62
CA ILE A 39 0.44 9.06 5.08
C ILE A 39 1.45 9.75 6.01
N PRO A 40 1.61 9.30 7.26
CA PRO A 40 2.52 9.93 8.21
C PRO A 40 3.98 9.79 7.76
N ILE A 41 4.73 10.88 7.86
CA ILE A 41 6.15 10.93 7.51
C ILE A 41 6.99 9.98 8.40
N GLU A 42 6.48 9.62 9.57
CA GLU A 42 7.10 8.69 10.50
C GLU A 42 7.28 7.28 9.92
N LEU A 43 6.49 6.88 8.90
CA LEU A 43 6.73 5.61 8.20
C LEU A 43 8.08 5.59 7.48
N CYS A 44 8.68 6.74 7.18
CA CYS A 44 10.05 6.82 6.65
C CYS A 44 11.10 6.21 7.60
N ARG A 45 10.78 6.06 8.90
CA ARG A 45 11.72 5.50 9.89
C ARG A 45 11.83 3.97 9.80
N LEU A 46 10.94 3.33 9.06
CA LEU A 46 10.90 1.88 8.89
C LEU A 46 11.94 1.43 7.85
N ASN A 47 13.22 1.51 8.23
CA ASN A 47 14.35 1.25 7.32
C ASN A 47 14.42 -0.20 6.82
N GLU A 48 13.83 -1.14 7.55
CA GLU A 48 13.77 -2.56 7.20
C GLU A 48 12.52 -2.92 6.37
N LEU A 49 11.65 -1.95 6.08
CA LEU A 49 10.37 -2.18 5.41
C LEU A 49 10.59 -2.46 3.92
N GLY A 50 10.23 -3.68 3.50
CA GLY A 50 10.26 -4.10 2.10
C GLY A 50 8.90 -4.02 1.42
N ILE A 51 7.80 -4.19 2.17
CA ILE A 51 6.44 -4.22 1.65
C ILE A 51 5.55 -3.27 2.45
N LEU A 52 4.88 -2.37 1.74
CA LEU A 52 3.90 -1.44 2.28
C LEU A 52 2.64 -1.47 1.42
N ASP A 53 1.55 -2.00 1.97
CA ASP A 53 0.25 -2.01 1.30
C ASP A 53 -0.77 -1.17 2.09
N LEU A 54 -1.16 -0.04 1.50
CA LEU A 54 -2.13 0.91 2.02
C LEU A 54 -3.39 0.99 1.14
N SER A 55 -3.55 0.07 0.19
CA SER A 55 -4.63 0.06 -0.79
C SER A 55 -6.02 -0.06 -0.14
N ASP A 56 -7.08 0.23 -0.87
CA ASP A 56 -8.45 0.12 -0.37
C ASP A 56 -8.69 0.86 0.97
N ASN A 57 -8.14 2.07 1.08
CA ASN A 57 -8.37 3.03 2.18
C ASN A 57 -8.86 4.38 1.63
N ARG A 58 -9.10 5.36 2.50
CA ARG A 58 -9.54 6.72 2.18
C ARG A 58 -8.42 7.76 2.35
N LEU A 59 -7.17 7.34 2.14
CA LEU A 59 -5.98 8.19 2.28
C LEU A 59 -5.94 9.26 1.18
N SER A 60 -5.39 10.42 1.51
CA SER A 60 -5.33 11.60 0.64
C SER A 60 -4.07 12.42 0.91
N GLY A 61 -3.72 13.34 0.00
CA GLY A 61 -2.51 14.15 0.13
C GLY A 61 -1.26 13.48 -0.44
N PRO A 62 -0.08 14.10 -0.27
CA PRO A 62 1.13 13.67 -0.95
C PRO A 62 1.69 12.38 -0.35
N ILE A 63 2.20 11.50 -1.22
CA ILE A 63 3.01 10.36 -0.79
C ILE A 63 4.38 10.91 -0.32
N PRO A 64 4.82 10.61 0.92
CA PRO A 64 6.15 10.96 1.38
C PRO A 64 7.24 10.46 0.44
N SER A 65 8.20 11.32 0.10
CA SER A 65 9.23 11.00 -0.90
C SER A 65 10.07 9.77 -0.54
N CYS A 66 10.27 9.51 0.75
CA CYS A 66 10.97 8.32 1.25
C CYS A 66 10.26 7.00 0.92
N LEU A 67 8.92 7.04 0.75
CA LEU A 67 8.10 5.86 0.46
C LEU A 67 7.96 5.65 -1.05
N ARG A 68 8.29 6.64 -1.88
CA ARG A 68 8.09 6.58 -3.34
C ARG A 68 8.78 5.39 -4.01
N ASN A 69 9.84 4.87 -3.41
CA ASN A 69 10.57 3.69 -3.90
C ASN A 69 10.15 2.37 -3.23
N MET A 70 9.29 2.42 -2.21
CA MET A 70 8.67 1.24 -1.64
C MET A 70 7.53 0.84 -2.58
N ALA A 71 7.53 -0.40 -3.06
CA ALA A 71 6.56 -0.86 -4.05
C ALA A 71 5.14 -0.67 -3.52
N PHE A 72 4.45 0.37 -3.97
CA PHE A 72 3.03 0.57 -3.74
C PHE A 72 2.27 -0.34 -4.72
N GLU A 73 2.05 -1.59 -4.34
CA GLU A 73 1.13 -2.47 -5.05
C GLU A 73 -0.29 -2.20 -4.54
N GLY A 74 -0.94 -1.18 -5.10
CA GLY A 74 -2.39 -1.03 -4.95
C GLY A 74 -2.88 0.41 -4.75
N ASN A 75 -3.31 1.02 -5.84
CA ASN A 75 -4.63 1.65 -5.98
C ASN A 75 -4.77 2.13 -7.42
N GLU A 76 -5.74 1.59 -8.16
CA GLU A 76 -6.20 2.14 -9.46
C GLU A 76 -6.95 3.49 -9.28
N GLY A 77 -6.44 4.36 -8.41
CA GLY A 77 -7.10 5.62 -8.04
C GLY A 77 -6.24 6.62 -7.27
N LEU A 78 -4.96 6.34 -7.05
CA LEU A 78 -4.00 7.34 -6.52
C LEU A 78 -3.19 8.04 -7.63
N THR A 79 -3.64 7.94 -8.87
CA THR A 79 -3.02 8.63 -10.03
C THR A 79 -3.39 10.10 -10.15
N ASP A 80 -4.30 10.65 -9.34
CA ASP A 80 -4.85 12.00 -9.57
C ASP A 80 -4.11 13.17 -8.88
N PHE A 81 -3.03 12.92 -8.12
CA PHE A 81 -2.18 14.00 -7.58
C PHE A 81 -0.69 13.88 -7.90
N VAL A 82 -0.31 13.01 -8.86
CA VAL A 82 1.03 13.07 -9.47
C VAL A 82 0.85 13.37 -10.95
N SER A 83 0.84 14.65 -11.31
CA SER A 83 0.76 15.15 -12.69
C SER A 83 1.88 16.20 -12.85
N PHE A 84 2.70 16.34 -13.91
CA PHE A 84 2.82 15.87 -15.31
C PHE A 84 4.34 15.78 -15.64
N GLU A 85 4.85 15.08 -16.67
CA GLU A 85 4.88 15.51 -18.08
C GLU A 85 5.25 14.35 -19.05
N GLY A 86 4.68 14.39 -20.25
CA GLY A 86 5.34 13.85 -21.46
C GLY A 86 4.92 12.48 -21.98
N GLY A 87 3.68 12.36 -22.48
CA GLY A 87 3.37 11.48 -23.63
C GLY A 87 3.27 9.97 -23.37
N GLN A 88 2.08 9.44 -23.64
CA GLN A 88 1.73 8.02 -23.80
C GLN A 88 1.48 7.23 -22.51
N ASN A 89 0.22 7.27 -22.05
CA ASN A 89 -0.38 6.15 -21.33
C ASN A 89 -0.45 4.95 -22.29
N GLN A 90 0.49 4.03 -22.18
CA GLN A 90 0.34 2.69 -22.72
C GLN A 90 0.30 1.69 -21.57
N MET A 91 -0.84 1.01 -21.47
CA MET A 91 -0.98 -0.24 -20.73
C MET A 91 0.08 -1.22 -21.21
N VAL A 92 0.95 -1.68 -20.32
CA VAL A 92 1.85 -2.81 -20.59
C VAL A 92 1.81 -3.76 -19.40
N GLY A 93 1.24 -4.95 -19.63
CA GLY A 93 1.68 -6.16 -18.95
C GLY A 93 0.66 -6.87 -18.05
N ASN A 94 0.04 -7.91 -18.61
CA ASN A 94 -0.68 -8.99 -17.94
C ASN A 94 0.02 -9.55 -16.68
N MET A 95 -0.75 -9.83 -15.63
CA MET A 95 -0.61 -11.08 -14.88
C MET A 95 -1.98 -11.74 -14.74
N GLN A 96 -2.25 -12.69 -15.62
CA GLN A 96 -3.25 -13.72 -15.37
C GLN A 96 -2.75 -14.53 -14.17
N ASN A 97 -3.38 -14.35 -13.00
CA ASN A 97 -3.29 -15.36 -11.95
C ASN A 97 -4.12 -16.55 -12.41
N GLN A 98 -3.49 -17.52 -13.08
CA GLN A 98 -3.99 -18.89 -13.11
C GLN A 98 -3.63 -19.54 -11.78
N TYR A 99 -4.55 -19.48 -10.81
CA TYR A 99 -4.62 -20.53 -9.81
C TYR A 99 -5.53 -21.61 -10.38
N ASP A 100 -4.92 -22.75 -10.70
CA ASP A 100 -5.60 -24.00 -11.03
C ASP A 100 -6.47 -24.43 -9.84
N ASP A 101 -7.77 -24.12 -9.90
CA ASP A 101 -8.77 -24.81 -9.08
C ASP A 101 -9.16 -26.11 -9.80
N GLN A 102 -8.32 -27.14 -9.64
CA GLN A 102 -8.76 -28.52 -9.79
C GLN A 102 -9.37 -29.00 -8.48
N TYR A 103 -10.66 -28.67 -8.29
CA TYR A 103 -11.58 -29.48 -7.49
C TYR A 103 -12.94 -29.43 -8.18
N ASP A 104 -13.22 -30.45 -9.00
CA ASP A 104 -14.60 -30.82 -9.28
C ASP A 104 -14.77 -32.26 -8.80
N GLU A 105 -15.51 -32.40 -7.70
CA GLU A 105 -15.97 -33.65 -7.14
C GLU A 105 -17.19 -34.12 -7.95
N GLY A 106 -17.09 -35.30 -8.55
CA GLY A 106 -18.19 -36.02 -9.21
C GLY A 106 -17.82 -37.47 -9.47
#